data_AF-A0A1B6GA08-F1
#
_entry.id   AF-A0A1B6GA08-F1
#
_cell.length_a   1.000
_cell.length_b   1.000
_cell.length_c   1.000
_cell.angle_alpha   90.00
_cell.angle_beta   90.00
_cell.angle_gamma   90.00
#
_symmetry.space_group_name_H-M   'P 1'
#
loop_
_entity.id
_entity.type
_entity.pdbx_description
1 polymer ?
#
loop_
_entity_poly.entity_id
_entity_poly.type
_entity_poly.pdbx_seq_one_letter_code
_entity_poly.pdbx_strand_id
1 'polypeptide(L)'
;CLQYLDKYTLMWVNRCCIHIFDTRAGLRERQLAWCPRTLIEMCEQLSYVVRSSLRDQLVYPVTTHQALTLDLRFGFCQRWTHMMTSPPLFGFSQTMDQNREIICLGSQSPSDCVALVNEWSG
;
A
#
# COMPACT_ATOMS: atom_id res chain seq x y z
N CYS A 1 -8.65 -3.59 -4.91
CA CYS A 1 -8.72 -2.12 -5.02
C CYS A 1 -8.19 -1.70 -6.39
N LEU A 2 -8.82 -0.77 -7.10
CA LEU A 2 -8.33 -0.20 -8.36
C LEU A 2 -8.19 1.32 -8.16
N GLN A 3 -7.04 1.88 -8.52
CA GLN A 3 -6.74 3.30 -8.36
C GLN A 3 -6.01 3.83 -9.60
N TYR A 4 -6.32 5.06 -10.02
CA TYR A 4 -5.50 5.78 -10.99
C TYR A 4 -4.31 6.42 -10.27
N LEU A 5 -3.09 6.11 -10.68
CA LEU A 5 -1.89 6.80 -10.19
C LEU A 5 -1.72 8.14 -10.91
N ASP A 6 -1.92 8.13 -12.23
CA ASP A 6 -1.96 9.28 -13.13
C ASP A 6 -2.94 9.02 -14.29
N LYS A 7 -2.91 9.85 -15.33
CA LYS A 7 -3.79 9.75 -16.51
C LYS A 7 -3.68 8.41 -17.25
N TYR A 8 -2.49 7.82 -17.28
CA TYR A 8 -2.18 6.62 -18.05
C TYR A 8 -1.81 5.42 -17.19
N THR A 9 -1.52 5.62 -15.90
CA THR A 9 -1.09 4.55 -15.00
C THR A 9 -2.20 4.13 -14.05
N LEU A 10 -2.54 2.84 -14.08
CA LEU A 10 -3.49 2.21 -13.16
C LEU A 10 -2.74 1.31 -12.17
N MET A 11 -3.10 1.41 -10.89
CA MET A 11 -2.74 0.45 -9.86
C MET A 11 -3.93 -0.43 -9.52
N TRP A 12 -3.77 -1.74 -9.71
CA TRP A 12 -4.72 -2.74 -9.30
C TRP A 12 -4.13 -3.63 -8.22
N VAL A 13 -4.92 -3.87 -7.18
CA VAL A 13 -4.53 -4.66 -6.02
C VAL A 13 -5.56 -5.75 -5.83
N ASN A 14 -5.10 -7.00 -5.90
CA ASN A 14 -5.87 -8.15 -5.47
C ASN A 14 -5.36 -8.64 -4.11
N ARG A 15 -5.88 -9.78 -3.62
CA ARG A 15 -5.53 -10.32 -2.30
C ARG A 15 -4.09 -10.85 -2.19
N CYS A 16 -3.37 -10.94 -3.30
CA CYS A 16 -2.03 -11.52 -3.37
C CYS A 16 -0.97 -10.49 -3.80
N CYS A 17 -1.25 -9.69 -4.83
CA CYS A 17 -0.27 -8.85 -5.50
C CYS A 17 -0.83 -7.46 -5.82
N ILE A 18 0.12 -6.54 -6.00
CA ILE A 18 -0.10 -5.20 -6.56
C ILE A 18 0.40 -5.24 -7.99
N HIS A 19 -0.37 -4.65 -8.89
CA HIS A 19 -0.12 -4.63 -10.32
C HIS A 19 -0.20 -3.18 -10.82
N ILE A 20 0.76 -2.78 -11.65
CA ILE A 20 0.79 -1.49 -12.31
C ILE A 20 0.66 -1.71 -13.81
N PHE A 21 -0.30 -1.00 -14.40
CA PHE A 21 -0.65 -1.06 -15.81
C PHE A 21 -0.46 0.31 -16.44
N ASP A 22 0.25 0.36 -17.57
CA ASP A 22 0.17 1.48 -18.49
C ASP A 22 -1.02 1.23 -19.44
N THR A 23 -2.03 2.09 -19.38
CA THR A 23 -3.24 2.00 -20.23
C THR A 23 -2.98 2.24 -21.71
N ARG A 24 -1.80 2.75 -22.05
CA ARG A 24 -1.35 2.92 -23.45
C ARG A 24 -0.73 1.64 -24.01
N ALA A 25 -0.29 0.74 -23.14
CA ALA A 25 0.30 -0.54 -23.52
C ALA A 25 -0.78 -1.55 -23.94
N GLY A 26 -0.41 -2.48 -24.82
CA GLY A 26 -1.31 -3.57 -25.19
C GLY A 26 -1.63 -4.51 -24.02
N LEU A 27 -2.81 -5.13 -24.01
CA LEU A 27 -3.25 -6.04 -22.94
C LEU A 27 -2.32 -7.24 -22.67
N ARG A 28 -1.48 -7.61 -23.65
CA ARG A 28 -0.52 -8.72 -23.56
C ARG A 28 0.86 -8.29 -23.10
N GLU A 29 1.11 -6.99 -22.95
CA GLU A 29 2.38 -6.50 -22.47
C GLU A 29 2.58 -6.81 -21.00
N ARG A 30 3.85 -6.96 -20.61
CA ARG A 30 4.22 -7.34 -19.25
C ARG A 30 3.89 -6.22 -18.28
N GLN A 31 3.07 -6.54 -17.30
CA GLN A 31 2.73 -5.63 -16.20
C GLN A 31 3.82 -5.69 -15.13
N LEU A 32 4.03 -4.56 -14.43
CA LEU A 32 4.84 -4.55 -13.22
C LEU A 32 3.98 -5.10 -12.08
N ALA A 33 4.52 -6.07 -11.35
CA ALA A 33 3.80 -6.69 -10.24
C ALA A 33 4.72 -6.90 -9.03
N TRP A 34 4.17 -6.64 -7.85
CA TRP A 34 4.82 -6.89 -6.56
C TRP A 34 3.98 -7.82 -5.72
N CYS A 35 4.60 -8.92 -5.26
CA CYS A 35 3.98 -9.91 -4.39
C CYS A 35 4.72 -9.92 -3.05
N PRO A 36 4.07 -9.54 -1.94
CA PRO A 36 4.69 -9.56 -0.63
C PRO A 36 4.62 -10.93 0.05
N ARG A 37 4.27 -12.03 -0.65
CA ARG A 37 4.06 -13.36 -0.04
C ARG A 37 5.23 -13.83 0.81
N THR A 38 6.46 -13.47 0.44
CA THR A 38 7.68 -13.80 1.20
C THR A 38 7.94 -12.88 2.39
N LEU A 39 7.17 -11.81 2.54
CA LEU A 39 7.32 -10.77 3.59
C LEU A 39 6.20 -10.81 4.64
N ILE A 40 5.07 -11.42 4.30
CA ILE A 40 3.86 -11.51 5.13
C ILE A 40 3.61 -12.93 5.59
N GLU A 41 2.80 -13.10 6.63
CA GLU A 41 2.45 -14.42 7.13
C GLU A 41 1.60 -15.19 6.11
N MET A 42 1.68 -16.53 6.10
CA MET A 42 0.98 -17.34 5.10
C MET A 42 -0.54 -17.11 5.07
N CYS A 43 -1.14 -16.88 6.25
CA CYS A 43 -2.57 -16.65 6.39
C CYS A 43 -3.00 -15.24 5.96
N GLU A 44 -2.05 -14.32 5.77
CA GLU A 44 -2.37 -12.93 5.44
C GLU A 44 -2.67 -12.76 3.96
N GLN A 45 -3.51 -11.75 3.69
CA GLN A 45 -3.89 -11.31 2.35
C GLN A 45 -3.85 -9.79 2.30
N LEU A 46 -3.53 -9.26 1.13
CA LEU A 46 -3.66 -7.82 0.89
C LEU A 46 -5.13 -7.43 0.97
N SER A 47 -5.42 -6.40 1.76
CA SER A 47 -6.78 -5.93 2.06
C SER A 47 -7.01 -4.54 1.47
N TYR A 48 -6.03 -3.66 1.60
CA TYR A 48 -6.09 -2.29 1.11
C TYR A 48 -4.70 -1.78 0.71
N VAL A 49 -4.65 -0.62 0.04
CA VAL A 49 -3.41 0.11 -0.27
C VAL A 49 -3.68 1.59 -0.08
N VAL A 50 -2.85 2.25 0.72
CA VAL A 50 -2.84 3.70 0.88
C VAL A 50 -1.74 4.29 0.01
N ARG A 51 -2.02 5.34 -0.77
CA ARG A 51 -0.96 6.08 -1.49
C ARG A 51 -0.23 6.98 -0.51
N SER A 52 1.07 7.18 -0.68
CA SER A 52 1.78 8.24 0.05
C SER A 52 1.28 9.61 -0.39
N SER A 53 1.19 10.53 0.57
CA SER A 53 0.92 11.95 0.32
C SER A 53 2.22 12.74 0.14
N LEU A 54 3.35 12.13 0.46
CA LEU A 54 4.68 12.74 0.39
C LEU A 54 5.39 12.46 -0.93
N ARG A 55 5.28 11.23 -1.48
CA ARG A 55 5.94 10.86 -2.74
C ARG A 55 5.05 9.96 -3.60
N ASP A 56 4.89 10.31 -4.87
CA ASP A 56 4.02 9.58 -5.81
C ASP A 56 4.42 8.13 -6.08
N GLN A 57 5.70 7.80 -5.88
CA GLN A 57 6.23 6.45 -6.12
C GLN A 57 6.04 5.51 -4.93
N LEU A 58 5.53 6.02 -3.81
CA LEU A 58 5.37 5.26 -2.57
C LEU A 58 3.92 4.90 -2.32
N VAL A 59 3.71 3.65 -1.95
CA VAL A 59 2.41 3.15 -1.50
C VAL A 59 2.59 2.28 -0.27
N TYR A 60 1.50 2.13 0.48
CA TYR A 60 1.43 1.37 1.72
C TYR A 60 0.45 0.20 1.58
N PRO A 61 0.92 -0.97 1.12
CA PRO A 61 0.10 -2.17 1.10
C PRO A 61 -0.15 -2.68 2.51
N VAL A 62 -1.40 -3.02 2.79
CA VAL A 62 -1.80 -3.44 4.12
C VAL A 62 -2.50 -4.79 4.10
N THR A 63 -2.11 -5.62 5.05
CA THR A 63 -2.80 -6.84 5.44
C THR A 63 -3.53 -6.58 6.76
N THR A 64 -4.09 -7.62 7.38
CA THR A 64 -4.67 -7.52 8.72
C THR A 64 -3.63 -7.16 9.77
N HIS A 65 -2.48 -7.86 9.80
CA HIS A 65 -1.50 -7.70 10.89
C HIS A 65 -0.27 -6.88 10.49
N GLN A 66 -0.13 -6.51 9.21
CA GLN A 66 1.05 -5.83 8.71
C GLN A 66 0.71 -4.66 7.77
N ALA A 67 1.57 -3.64 7.83
CA ALA A 67 1.64 -2.60 6.81
C ALA A 67 3.05 -2.63 6.21
N LEU A 68 3.14 -2.49 4.90
CA LEU A 68 4.40 -2.49 4.17
C LEU A 68 4.59 -1.12 3.51
N THR A 69 5.83 -0.72 3.30
CA THR A 69 6.14 0.35 2.33
C THR A 69 6.64 -0.28 1.05
N LEU A 70 6.04 0.10 -0.07
CA LEU A 70 6.46 -0.27 -1.42
C LEU A 70 6.86 0.99 -2.19
N ASP A 71 8.12 1.06 -2.60
CA ASP A 71 8.56 2.00 -3.63
C ASP A 71 8.45 1.33 -5.00
N LEU A 72 7.64 1.91 -5.88
CA LEU A 72 7.37 1.37 -7.22
C LEU A 72 8.61 1.33 -8.13
N ARG A 73 9.72 1.95 -7.72
CA ARG A 73 10.99 1.93 -8.47
C ARG A 73 11.88 0.75 -8.11
N PHE A 74 11.83 0.26 -6.85
CA PHE A 74 12.77 -0.76 -6.36
C PHE A 74 12.16 -1.89 -5.53
N GLY A 75 10.96 -1.73 -4.98
CA GLY A 75 10.25 -2.77 -4.24
C GLY A 75 9.99 -2.43 -2.77
N PHE A 76 9.69 -3.47 -1.99
CA PHE A 76 9.34 -3.33 -0.58
C PHE A 76 10.56 -2.93 0.25
N CYS A 77 10.38 -1.98 1.18
CA CYS A 77 11.50 -1.40 1.93
C CYS A 77 11.31 -1.29 3.44
N GLN A 78 10.07 -1.30 3.92
CA GLN A 78 9.77 -1.22 5.36
C GLN A 78 8.54 -2.06 5.69
N ARG A 79 8.43 -2.48 6.95
CA ARG A 79 7.30 -3.27 7.48
C ARG A 79 6.99 -2.87 8.91
N TRP A 80 5.71 -2.64 9.17
CA TRP A 80 5.11 -2.58 10.51
C TRP A 80 4.30 -3.85 10.76
N THR A 81 4.25 -4.29 12.00
CA THR A 81 3.58 -5.53 12.44
C THR A 81 2.65 -5.23 13.60
N HIS A 82 1.83 -6.21 14.01
CA HIS A 82 0.84 -6.07 15.08
C HIS A 82 -0.17 -4.94 14.81
N MET A 83 -0.64 -4.85 13.57
CA MET A 83 -1.56 -3.80 13.13
C MET A 83 -2.98 -3.99 13.72
N MET A 84 -3.92 -4.50 12.94
CA MET A 84 -5.34 -4.46 13.26
C MET A 84 -5.85 -5.86 13.57
N THR A 85 -6.98 -5.96 14.27
CA THR A 85 -7.63 -7.26 14.51
C THR A 85 -8.46 -7.67 13.28
N SER A 86 -9.03 -6.68 12.60
CA SER A 86 -9.82 -6.82 11.38
C SER A 86 -9.04 -6.26 10.18
N PRO A 87 -9.19 -6.83 8.97
CA PRO A 87 -8.54 -6.27 7.78
C PRO A 87 -8.92 -4.79 7.57
N PRO A 88 -7.95 -3.89 7.34
CA PRO A 88 -8.26 -2.52 6.96
C PRO A 88 -8.98 -2.48 5.61
N LEU A 89 -9.98 -1.60 5.51
CA LEU A 89 -10.82 -1.46 4.32
C LEU A 89 -10.81 -0.05 3.75
N PHE A 90 -10.33 0.91 4.53
CA PHE A 90 -10.12 2.28 4.11
C PHE A 90 -8.97 2.87 4.90
N GLY A 91 -8.42 3.95 4.36
CA GLY A 91 -7.32 4.66 4.95
C GLY A 91 -6.83 5.77 4.04
N PHE A 92 -6.02 6.64 4.61
CA PHE A 92 -5.41 7.77 3.91
C PHE A 92 -4.04 8.04 4.51
N SER A 93 -3.21 8.74 3.74
CA SER A 93 -1.98 9.34 4.24
C SER A 93 -2.14 10.86 4.25
N GLN A 94 -1.39 11.51 5.13
CA GLN A 94 -1.32 12.96 5.18
C GLN A 94 0.09 13.41 5.51
N THR A 95 0.60 14.35 4.71
CA THR A 95 1.94 14.91 4.91
C THR A 95 1.91 15.78 6.16
N MET A 96 2.84 15.50 7.08
CA MET A 96 3.01 16.26 8.31
C MET A 96 4.07 17.35 8.13
N ASP A 97 5.21 16.99 7.53
CA ASP A 97 6.29 17.91 7.17
C ASP A 97 7.10 17.40 5.98
N GLN A 98 8.31 17.92 5.77
CA GLN A 98 9.17 17.61 4.62
C GLN A 98 9.53 16.13 4.50
N ASN A 99 9.62 15.40 5.62
CA ASN A 99 10.08 14.01 5.63
C ASN A 99 9.15 13.05 6.38
N ARG A 100 8.03 13.56 6.92
CA ARG A 100 7.08 12.75 7.69
C ARG A 100 5.68 12.79 7.08
N GLU A 101 5.05 11.61 7.09
CA GLU A 101 3.63 11.47 6.82
C GLU A 101 2.98 10.53 7.83
N ILE A 102 1.70 10.79 8.11
CA ILE A 102 0.86 9.91 8.93
C ILE A 102 -0.01 9.05 8.01
N ILE A 103 -0.07 7.75 8.27
CA ILE A 103 -0.94 6.80 7.59
C ILE A 103 -2.03 6.39 8.58
N CYS A 104 -3.28 6.71 8.27
CA CYS A 104 -4.44 6.34 9.07
C CYS A 104 -5.21 5.20 8.39
N LEU A 105 -5.49 4.14 9.13
CA LEU A 105 -6.19 2.94 8.66
C LEU A 105 -7.41 2.67 9.52
N GLY A 106 -8.47 2.19 8.88
CA GLY A 106 -9.70 1.78 9.56
C GLY A 106 -10.29 0.52 8.96
N SER A 107 -11.00 -0.23 9.81
CA SER A 107 -11.76 -1.41 9.41
C SER A 107 -13.27 -1.15 9.51
N GLN A 108 -14.10 -2.16 9.25
CA GLN A 108 -15.53 -2.10 9.52
C GLN A 108 -15.88 -2.10 11.01
N SER A 109 -14.94 -2.48 11.88
CA SER A 109 -15.11 -2.46 13.33
C SER A 109 -14.87 -1.05 13.85
N PRO A 110 -15.86 -0.37 14.49
CA PRO A 110 -15.78 1.05 14.84
C PRO A 110 -14.60 1.44 15.75
N SER A 111 -14.06 0.49 16.51
CA SER A 111 -12.95 0.70 17.46
C SER A 111 -11.61 0.19 16.95
N ASP A 112 -11.54 -0.33 15.73
CA ASP A 112 -10.30 -0.90 15.17
C ASP A 112 -9.79 0.05 14.09
N CYS A 113 -8.89 0.94 14.53
CA CYS A 113 -8.17 1.91 13.72
C CYS A 113 -6.71 1.99 14.18
N VAL A 114 -5.81 2.28 13.26
CA VAL A 114 -4.38 2.42 13.52
C VAL A 114 -3.86 3.65 12.81
N ALA A 115 -2.98 4.40 13.47
CA ALA A 115 -2.20 5.47 12.86
C ALA A 115 -0.71 5.12 12.93
N LEU A 116 -0.02 5.21 11.80
CA LEU A 116 1.42 5.04 11.68
C LEU A 116 2.05 6.37 11.31
N VAL A 117 3.18 6.72 11.92
CA VAL A 117 4.01 7.83 11.46
C VAL A 117 5.20 7.23 10.73
N ASN A 118 5.36 7.57 9.46
CA ASN A 118 6.53 7.21 8.70
C ASN A 118 7.46 8.43 8.56
N GLU A 119 8.74 8.22 8.86
CA GLU A 119 9.78 9.23 8.78
C GLU A 119 10.88 8.77 7.82
N TRP A 120 11.15 9.60 6.82
CA TRP A 120 12.17 9.34 5.80
C TRP A 120 13.49 10.01 6.19
N SER A 121 14.43 9.22 6.72
CA SER A 121 15.83 9.64 6.84
C SER A 121 16.55 9.44 5.50
N GLY A 122 17.23 10.49 5.02
CA GLY A 122 18.07 10.45 3.81
C GLY A 122 19.30 9.58 3.96
#